data_AF-A0A7Y2EYX8-F1
#
_entry.id   AF-A0A7Y2EYX8-F1
#
_cell.length_a   1.000
_cell.length_b   1.000
_cell.length_c   1.000
_cell.angle_alpha   90.00
_cell.angle_beta   90.00
_cell.angle_gamma   90.00
#
_symmetry.space_group_name_H-M   'P 1'
#
loop_
_entity.id
_entity.type
_entity.pdbx_description
1 polymer ?
#
loop_
_entity_poly.entity_id
_entity_poly.type
_entity_poly.pdbx_seq_one_letter_code
_entity_poly.pdbx_strand_id
1 'polypeptide(L)'
;MQRFALVLVLLLSVALAGCNRESDTDVTTTVPAASTTTEAGAEESTTTTEADEPVVDESTPTTVAPPSVIELAYQVRFKGVTDGRNVVVLQIEEGTATDVALETLAREALDEFEPLAELHVVDAEEAVELVRLDPASLTDEERSVLDQHHLLSVRDAVLTYEGPFADLGEFVLGS
;
A
#
# COMPACT_ATOMS: atom_id res chain seq x y z
N MET A 1 -38.44 29.76 -7.42
CA MET A 1 -39.22 28.67 -6.82
C MET A 1 -40.43 28.39 -7.70
N GLN A 2 -40.31 27.42 -8.60
CA GLN A 2 -41.35 26.85 -9.47
C GLN A 2 -40.53 25.93 -10.39
N ARG A 3 -40.58 24.62 -10.28
CA ARG A 3 -41.72 23.78 -10.67
C ARG A 3 -41.63 22.46 -9.90
N PHE A 4 -42.53 22.28 -8.94
CA PHE A 4 -42.86 20.98 -8.38
C PHE A 4 -43.95 20.35 -9.25
N ALA A 5 -43.89 19.01 -9.36
CA ALA A 5 -44.95 18.09 -9.78
C ALA A 5 -45.19 17.87 -11.29
N LEU A 6 -44.77 16.69 -11.76
CA LEU A 6 -45.66 15.73 -12.45
C LEU A 6 -44.97 14.33 -12.45
N VAL A 7 -45.36 13.42 -11.55
CA VAL A 7 -46.25 12.26 -11.81
C VAL A 7 -45.63 11.30 -12.84
N LEU A 8 -44.94 10.24 -12.38
CA LEU A 8 -45.46 8.87 -12.20
C LEU A 8 -45.62 8.12 -13.54
N VAL A 9 -45.38 6.80 -13.52
CA VAL A 9 -45.60 5.81 -14.60
C VAL A 9 -44.28 5.56 -15.38
N LEU A 10 -43.63 4.37 -15.41
CA LEU A 10 -44.19 3.04 -15.66
C LEU A 10 -43.09 1.92 -15.52
N LEU A 11 -43.48 0.78 -14.93
CA LEU A 11 -43.02 -0.61 -15.17
C LEU A 11 -41.63 -1.09 -14.69
N LEU A 12 -41.59 -1.46 -13.42
CA LEU A 12 -40.73 -2.52 -12.88
C LEU A 12 -41.23 -3.88 -13.39
N SER A 13 -40.45 -4.56 -14.22
CA SER A 13 -40.76 -5.90 -14.71
C SER A 13 -39.53 -6.80 -14.68
N VAL A 14 -39.77 -8.02 -14.18
CA VAL A 14 -39.09 -9.29 -14.49
C VAL A 14 -38.01 -9.80 -13.50
N ALA A 15 -38.53 -10.67 -12.64
CA ALA A 15 -38.05 -12.00 -12.25
C ALA A 15 -36.78 -12.13 -11.39
N LEU A 16 -37.02 -12.55 -10.15
CA LEU A 16 -36.10 -13.30 -9.32
C LEU A 16 -35.60 -14.52 -10.10
N ALA A 17 -34.33 -14.50 -10.49
CA ALA A 17 -33.61 -15.71 -10.88
C ALA A 17 -33.47 -16.61 -9.64
N GLY A 18 -33.83 -17.88 -9.83
CA GLY A 18 -33.91 -18.87 -8.78
C GLY A 18 -32.57 -19.28 -8.18
N CYS A 19 -32.69 -19.89 -7.00
CA CYS A 19 -31.65 -20.64 -6.30
C CYS A 19 -31.07 -21.77 -7.17
N ASN A 20 -29.75 -21.98 -7.06
CA ASN A 20 -29.11 -23.31 -7.06
C ASN A 20 -27.69 -23.11 -6.48
N ARG A 21 -27.46 -23.32 -5.19
CA ARG A 21 -27.20 -24.59 -4.46
C ARG A 21 -26.04 -25.41 -5.04
N GLU A 22 -25.04 -25.57 -4.17
CA GLU A 22 -23.93 -26.55 -4.11
C GLU A 22 -23.00 -26.65 -5.32
N SER A 23 -21.69 -26.50 -5.04
CA SER A 23 -20.75 -27.62 -5.23
C SER A 23 -19.51 -27.39 -4.36
N ASP A 24 -19.33 -28.30 -3.41
CA ASP A 24 -18.05 -28.68 -2.81
C ASP A 24 -16.92 -28.70 -3.85
N THR A 25 -15.75 -28.22 -3.46
CA THR A 25 -14.50 -28.71 -4.07
C THR A 25 -13.45 -28.80 -2.97
N ASP A 26 -13.20 -30.03 -2.56
CA ASP A 26 -12.07 -30.51 -1.78
C ASP A 26 -10.76 -29.80 -2.17
N VAL A 27 -10.21 -29.01 -1.25
CA VAL A 27 -8.83 -28.54 -1.36
C VAL A 27 -7.91 -29.64 -0.82
N THR A 28 -7.46 -30.51 -1.73
CA THR A 28 -6.39 -31.47 -1.46
C THR A 28 -5.09 -30.71 -1.20
N THR A 29 -4.68 -30.67 0.07
CA THR A 29 -3.38 -30.18 0.52
C THR A 29 -2.28 -31.11 0.03
N THR A 30 -1.38 -30.63 -0.83
CA THR A 30 -0.12 -31.32 -1.15
C THR A 30 1.04 -30.46 -0.66
N VAL A 31 1.69 -30.92 0.42
CA VAL A 31 2.98 -30.43 0.89
C VAL A 31 4.07 -31.27 0.22
N PRO A 32 5.04 -30.69 -0.50
CA PRO A 32 6.33 -31.30 -0.67
C PRO A 32 7.35 -30.72 0.30
N ALA A 33 8.10 -31.65 0.88
CA ALA A 33 9.06 -31.49 1.95
C ALA A 33 10.39 -30.86 1.50
N ALA A 34 11.12 -30.41 2.52
CA ALA A 34 12.46 -29.83 2.49
C ALA A 34 13.51 -30.64 1.71
N SER A 35 14.52 -29.93 1.21
CA SER A 35 15.85 -30.49 0.96
C SER A 35 16.93 -29.43 1.23
N THR A 36 17.56 -29.54 2.38
CA THR A 36 18.89 -29.00 2.71
C THR A 36 19.96 -29.73 1.91
N THR A 37 20.85 -28.98 1.25
CA THR A 37 22.18 -29.47 0.85
C THR A 37 23.24 -28.40 1.11
N THR A 38 24.17 -28.77 1.98
CA THR A 38 25.44 -28.13 2.32
C THR A 38 26.44 -28.25 1.16
N GLU A 39 27.18 -27.19 0.86
CA GLU A 39 28.50 -27.32 0.23
C GLU A 39 29.51 -26.39 0.92
N ALA A 40 30.59 -27.01 1.39
CA ALA A 40 31.75 -26.40 2.02
C ALA A 40 32.97 -26.73 1.16
N GLY A 41 33.83 -25.73 0.93
CA GLY A 41 35.16 -25.87 0.32
C GLY A 41 35.83 -24.49 0.33
N ALA A 42 36.65 -24.17 1.34
CA ALA A 42 38.06 -24.53 1.51
C ALA A 42 39.03 -23.67 0.68
N GLU A 43 39.50 -22.60 1.34
CA GLU A 43 40.88 -22.13 1.46
C GLU A 43 41.82 -22.13 0.23
N GLU A 44 42.32 -20.94 -0.12
CA GLU A 44 43.71 -20.81 -0.58
C GLU A 44 44.36 -19.56 0.03
N SER A 45 45.41 -19.80 0.82
CA SER A 45 46.33 -18.82 1.39
C SER A 45 47.30 -18.27 0.35
N THR A 46 47.63 -16.99 0.42
CA THR A 46 49.01 -16.53 0.17
C THR A 46 49.42 -15.43 1.16
N THR A 47 50.57 -15.69 1.77
CA THR A 47 51.28 -14.94 2.82
C THR A 47 52.25 -13.91 2.21
N THR A 48 52.84 -13.04 3.05
CA THR A 48 54.11 -12.24 2.91
C THR A 48 53.83 -10.72 2.80
N THR A 49 54.37 -9.75 3.58
CA THR A 49 55.40 -9.68 4.65
C THR A 49 55.37 -8.30 5.36
N GLU A 50 55.73 -8.31 6.66
CA GLU A 50 56.27 -7.27 7.58
C GLU A 50 56.03 -5.76 7.36
N ALA A 51 55.56 -5.07 8.42
CA ALA A 51 56.41 -4.20 9.28
C ALA A 51 55.62 -3.61 10.47
N ASP A 52 56.13 -3.89 11.68
CA ASP A 52 56.25 -3.12 12.93
C ASP A 52 55.28 -1.98 13.33
N GLU A 53 55.03 -1.92 14.65
CA GLU A 53 54.57 -0.78 15.49
C GLU A 53 53.13 -0.78 16.08
N PRO A 54 52.94 -0.18 17.28
CA PRO A 54 52.19 -0.79 18.39
C PRO A 54 50.68 -0.49 18.40
N VAL A 55 49.97 -1.42 19.05
CA VAL A 55 48.54 -1.41 19.35
C VAL A 55 48.17 -0.13 20.10
N VAL A 56 47.50 0.79 19.40
CA VAL A 56 46.66 1.82 20.02
C VAL A 56 45.25 1.28 19.94
N ASP A 57 44.72 0.86 21.09
CA ASP A 57 43.32 0.48 21.26
C ASP A 57 42.46 1.75 21.16
N GLU A 58 42.28 2.22 19.93
CA GLU A 58 41.34 3.29 19.62
C GLU A 58 39.96 2.64 19.51
N SER A 59 39.30 2.55 20.67
CA SER A 59 37.87 2.27 20.76
C SER A 59 37.12 3.35 19.97
N THR A 60 36.94 3.11 18.68
CA THR A 60 36.05 3.89 17.83
C THR A 60 34.63 3.68 18.35
N PRO A 61 33.88 4.75 18.67
CA PRO A 61 32.46 4.59 18.93
C PRO A 61 31.84 4.08 17.63
N THR A 62 31.43 2.82 17.63
CA THR A 62 30.60 2.28 16.55
C THR A 62 29.25 2.96 16.70
N THR A 63 29.10 4.12 16.05
CA THR A 63 27.79 4.73 15.83
C THR A 63 27.02 3.74 14.98
N VAL A 64 26.18 2.94 15.63
CA VAL A 64 25.18 2.12 14.97
C VAL A 64 24.30 3.10 14.20
N ALA A 65 24.47 3.12 12.87
CA ALA A 65 23.54 3.85 12.02
C ALA A 65 22.13 3.35 12.34
N PRO A 66 21.13 4.25 12.49
CA PRO A 66 19.75 3.81 12.65
C PRO A 66 19.42 2.85 11.50
N PRO A 67 18.57 1.82 11.74
CA PRO A 67 18.19 0.91 10.68
C PRO A 67 17.68 1.74 9.50
N SER A 68 18.21 1.47 8.31
CA SER A 68 17.80 2.13 7.08
C SER A 68 16.27 2.01 6.98
N VAL A 69 15.58 3.12 7.15
CA VAL A 69 14.13 3.18 6.94
C VAL A 69 13.93 2.83 5.47
N ILE A 70 13.02 1.92 5.17
CA ILE A 70 12.69 1.59 3.78
C ILE A 70 11.94 2.82 3.23
N GLU A 71 12.68 3.74 2.61
CA GLU A 71 12.08 4.91 1.95
C GLU A 71 11.37 4.46 0.67
N LEU A 72 10.07 4.67 0.63
CA LEU A 72 9.26 4.37 -0.55
C LEU A 72 9.28 5.59 -1.47
N ALA A 73 9.89 5.45 -2.65
CA ALA A 73 9.88 6.53 -3.63
C ALA A 73 8.46 6.72 -4.18
N TYR A 74 7.99 7.97 -4.21
CA TYR A 74 6.65 8.31 -4.67
C TYR A 74 6.65 9.51 -5.61
N GLN A 75 5.60 9.63 -6.41
CA GLN A 75 5.29 10.79 -7.25
C GLN A 75 3.95 11.39 -6.83
N VAL A 76 3.92 12.70 -6.61
CA VAL A 76 2.65 13.42 -6.39
C VAL A 76 1.93 13.54 -7.74
N ARG A 77 0.84 12.80 -7.91
CA ARG A 77 0.04 12.82 -9.15
C ARG A 77 -1.09 13.84 -9.09
N PHE A 78 -1.60 14.09 -7.89
CA PHE A 78 -2.62 15.11 -7.66
C PHE A 78 -2.38 15.83 -6.32
N LYS A 79 -2.59 17.14 -6.33
CA LYS A 79 -2.64 17.97 -5.13
C LYS A 79 -3.75 19.00 -5.28
N GLY A 80 -4.80 18.86 -4.49
CA GLY A 80 -5.96 19.75 -4.43
C GLY A 80 -6.19 20.27 -3.02
N VAL A 81 -7.24 21.09 -2.86
CA VAL A 81 -7.65 21.63 -1.56
C VAL A 81 -9.16 21.50 -1.42
N THR A 82 -9.61 21.00 -0.27
CA THR A 82 -11.01 20.95 0.17
C THR A 82 -11.14 21.53 1.57
N ASP A 83 -12.08 22.44 1.79
CA ASP A 83 -12.29 23.11 3.09
C ASP A 83 -11.01 23.70 3.72
N GLY A 84 -10.06 24.16 2.90
CA GLY A 84 -8.78 24.70 3.34
C GLY A 84 -7.73 23.65 3.74
N ARG A 85 -8.00 22.36 3.50
CA ARG A 85 -7.11 21.22 3.75
C ARG A 85 -6.70 20.52 2.44
N ASN A 86 -5.51 19.93 2.40
CA ASN A 86 -4.94 19.29 1.21
C ASN A 86 -5.60 17.94 0.92
N VAL A 87 -5.82 17.65 -0.37
CA VAL A 87 -6.18 16.33 -0.90
C VAL A 87 -5.07 15.89 -1.82
N VAL A 88 -4.45 14.75 -1.56
CA VAL A 88 -3.23 14.31 -2.25
C VAL A 88 -3.40 12.89 -2.80
N VAL A 89 -2.91 12.66 -4.03
CA VAL A 89 -2.76 11.30 -4.58
C VAL A 89 -1.28 11.07 -4.87
N LEU A 90 -0.71 10.07 -4.24
CA LEU A 90 0.65 9.61 -4.44
C LEU A 90 0.65 8.33 -5.25
N GLN A 91 1.56 8.26 -6.22
CA GLN A 91 1.83 7.04 -6.98
C GLN A 91 3.21 6.52 -6.64
N ILE A 92 3.29 5.25 -6.26
CA ILE A 92 4.54 4.52 -6.05
C ILE A 92 4.80 3.54 -7.20
N GLU A 93 5.95 2.87 -7.18
CA GLU A 93 6.23 1.78 -8.11
C GLU A 93 5.51 0.49 -7.68
N GLU A 94 4.88 -0.20 -8.62
CA GLU A 94 4.18 -1.47 -8.40
C GLU A 94 5.09 -2.53 -7.75
N GLY A 95 4.55 -3.24 -6.76
CA GLY A 95 5.26 -4.30 -6.06
C GLY A 95 6.37 -3.85 -5.09
N THR A 96 6.57 -2.53 -4.93
CA THR A 96 7.54 -2.00 -3.95
C THR A 96 6.94 -1.76 -2.56
N ALA A 97 5.61 -1.74 -2.45
CA ALA A 97 4.91 -1.52 -1.20
C ALA A 97 5.08 -2.68 -0.21
N THR A 98 5.33 -2.30 1.05
CA THR A 98 5.15 -3.16 2.22
C THR A 98 4.27 -2.43 3.22
N ASP A 99 3.67 -3.17 4.15
CA ASP A 99 2.86 -2.62 5.24
C ASP A 99 3.58 -1.51 6.02
N VAL A 100 4.85 -1.76 6.38
CA VAL A 100 5.71 -0.81 7.11
C VAL A 100 6.08 0.40 6.25
N ALA A 101 6.38 0.20 4.96
CA ALA A 101 6.74 1.29 4.05
C ALA A 101 5.53 2.21 3.78
N LEU A 102 4.33 1.63 3.60
CA LEU A 102 3.09 2.37 3.41
C LEU A 102 2.72 3.19 4.65
N GLU A 103 2.86 2.62 5.85
CA GLU A 103 2.62 3.33 7.11
C GLU A 103 3.61 4.49 7.30
N THR A 104 4.89 4.27 6.96
CA THR A 104 5.92 5.30 7.01
C THR A 104 5.61 6.43 6.04
N LEU A 105 5.29 6.09 4.78
CA LEU A 105 4.90 7.07 3.75
C LEU A 105 3.67 7.88 4.18
N ALA A 106 2.67 7.26 4.80
CA ALA A 106 1.48 7.95 5.26
C ALA A 106 1.79 8.98 6.36
N ARG A 107 2.74 8.69 7.26
CA ARG A 107 3.21 9.65 8.28
C ARG A 107 4.00 10.79 7.66
N GLU A 108 4.92 10.48 6.75
CA GLU A 108 5.69 11.51 6.03
C GLU A 108 4.77 12.45 5.24
N ALA A 109 3.76 11.90 4.57
CA ALA A 109 2.76 12.67 3.84
C ALA A 109 1.87 13.52 4.76
N LEU A 110 1.55 13.05 5.97
CA LEU A 110 0.86 13.87 6.97
C LEU A 110 1.68 15.10 7.31
N ASP A 111 2.97 14.92 7.64
CA ASP A 111 3.87 16.01 8.02
C ASP A 111 4.15 16.98 6.84
N GLU A 112 4.30 16.44 5.61
CA GLU A 112 4.62 17.25 4.43
C GLU A 112 3.41 18.06 3.91
N PHE A 113 2.22 17.48 3.97
CA PHE A 113 1.01 18.04 3.37
C PHE A 113 0.03 18.61 4.40
N GLU A 114 0.50 19.06 5.56
CA GLU A 114 -0.35 19.74 6.53
C GLU A 114 -0.95 21.06 5.99
N PRO A 115 -2.24 21.36 6.25
CA PRO A 115 -3.22 20.49 6.90
C PRO A 115 -3.80 19.48 5.90
N LEU A 116 -3.66 18.17 6.14
CA LEU A 116 -4.17 17.12 5.26
C LEU A 116 -5.65 16.81 5.56
N ALA A 117 -6.49 16.75 4.52
CA ALA A 117 -7.84 16.18 4.60
C ALA A 117 -7.84 14.73 4.17
N GLU A 118 -7.20 14.45 3.04
CA GLU A 118 -7.28 13.16 2.37
C GLU A 118 -5.98 12.84 1.63
N LEU A 119 -5.51 11.61 1.77
CA LEU A 119 -4.39 11.04 1.02
C LEU A 119 -4.82 9.71 0.42
N HIS A 120 -4.43 9.47 -0.82
CA HIS A 120 -4.51 8.17 -1.47
C HIS A 120 -3.14 7.74 -1.96
N VAL A 121 -2.80 6.47 -1.76
CA VAL A 121 -1.59 5.85 -2.30
C VAL A 121 -2.02 4.76 -3.27
N VAL A 122 -1.55 4.89 -4.52
CA VAL A 122 -1.77 3.92 -5.58
C VAL A 122 -0.44 3.49 -6.19
N ASP A 123 -0.40 2.36 -6.89
CA ASP A 123 0.81 1.91 -7.59
C ASP A 123 0.66 1.86 -9.13
N ALA A 124 -0.57 1.92 -9.65
CA ALA A 124 -0.85 2.01 -11.07
C ALA A 124 -1.29 3.42 -11.51
N GLU A 125 -0.87 3.83 -12.71
CA GLU A 125 -1.30 5.09 -13.32
C GLU A 125 -2.82 5.14 -13.55
N GLU A 126 -3.43 3.99 -13.87
CA GLU A 126 -4.87 3.87 -14.12
C GLU A 126 -5.70 4.15 -12.86
N ALA A 127 -5.18 3.84 -11.68
CA ALA A 127 -5.86 4.06 -10.40
C ALA A 127 -5.85 5.53 -9.95
N VAL A 128 -4.91 6.34 -10.45
CA VAL A 128 -4.72 7.75 -10.03
C VAL A 128 -5.98 8.60 -10.21
N GLU A 129 -6.64 8.46 -11.36
CA GLU A 129 -7.85 9.23 -11.65
C GLU A 129 -9.09 8.58 -11.04
N LEU A 130 -9.12 7.24 -10.99
CA LEU A 130 -10.26 6.47 -10.46
C LEU A 130 -10.46 6.69 -8.97
N VAL A 131 -9.38 6.79 -8.18
CA VAL A 131 -9.47 6.94 -6.71
C VAL A 131 -10.13 8.25 -6.29
N ARG A 132 -10.18 9.22 -7.20
CA ARG A 132 -10.77 10.54 -6.98
C ARG A 132 -12.24 10.62 -7.40
N LEU A 133 -12.75 9.58 -8.05
CA LEU A 133 -14.16 9.51 -8.46
C LEU A 133 -15.03 9.05 -7.29
N ASP A 134 -16.32 9.38 -7.37
CA ASP A 134 -17.29 8.86 -6.42
C ASP A 134 -17.42 7.33 -6.59
N PRO A 135 -17.32 6.53 -5.53
CA PRO A 135 -17.30 5.07 -5.64
C PRO A 135 -18.61 4.48 -6.20
N ALA A 136 -19.73 5.21 -6.12
CA ALA A 136 -21.00 4.81 -6.72
C ALA A 136 -21.08 5.10 -8.23
N SER A 137 -20.15 5.90 -8.76
CA SER A 137 -20.04 6.19 -10.20
C SER A 137 -19.15 5.22 -10.96
N LEU A 138 -18.34 4.41 -10.27
CA LEU A 138 -17.41 3.46 -10.86
C LEU A 138 -18.12 2.24 -11.44
N THR A 139 -17.72 1.83 -12.65
CA THR A 139 -18.09 0.52 -13.21
C THR A 139 -17.44 -0.63 -12.42
N ASP A 140 -17.86 -1.86 -12.68
CA ASP A 140 -17.26 -3.03 -12.04
C ASP A 140 -15.80 -3.24 -12.45
N GLU A 141 -15.46 -2.94 -13.72
CA GLU A 141 -14.08 -2.98 -14.20
C GLU A 141 -13.20 -1.93 -13.51
N GLU A 142 -13.68 -0.68 -13.39
CA GLU A 142 -12.93 0.39 -12.73
C GLU A 142 -12.75 0.11 -11.23
N ARG A 143 -13.77 -0.47 -10.58
CA ARG A 143 -13.68 -0.90 -9.18
C ARG A 143 -12.62 -1.99 -9.02
N SER A 144 -12.59 -2.97 -9.93
CA SER A 144 -11.57 -4.01 -9.93
C SER A 144 -10.14 -3.46 -10.07
N VAL A 145 -9.95 -2.37 -10.82
CA VAL A 145 -8.63 -1.68 -10.90
C VAL A 145 -8.26 -1.09 -9.54
N LEU A 146 -9.20 -0.41 -8.86
CA LEU A 146 -8.94 0.12 -7.52
C LEU A 146 -8.68 -0.98 -6.49
N ASP A 147 -9.42 -2.08 -6.54
CA ASP A 147 -9.21 -3.23 -5.64
C ASP A 147 -7.81 -3.84 -5.77
N GLN A 148 -7.16 -3.68 -6.94
CA GLN A 148 -5.81 -4.19 -7.18
C GLN A 148 -4.71 -3.17 -6.88
N HIS A 149 -5.00 -1.88 -7.06
CA HIS A 149 -3.97 -0.83 -7.14
C HIS A 149 -4.14 0.33 -6.15
N HIS A 150 -5.22 0.37 -5.37
CA HIS A 150 -5.38 1.29 -4.25
C HIS A 150 -4.88 0.62 -2.98
N LEU A 151 -3.79 1.13 -2.42
CA LEU A 151 -3.04 0.44 -1.37
C LEU A 151 -3.37 0.97 0.02
N LEU A 152 -3.60 2.28 0.11
CA LEU A 152 -3.80 2.97 1.38
C LEU A 152 -4.55 4.28 1.14
N SER A 153 -5.45 4.60 2.05
CA SER A 153 -6.09 5.91 2.16
C SER A 153 -5.90 6.49 3.56
N VAL A 154 -5.83 7.82 3.68
CA VAL A 154 -5.89 8.51 4.97
C VAL A 154 -6.98 9.56 4.90
N ARG A 155 -7.91 9.55 5.85
CA ARG A 155 -8.97 10.55 5.99
C ARG A 155 -9.11 10.94 7.45
N ASP A 156 -9.04 12.25 7.73
CA ASP A 156 -9.18 12.79 9.09
C ASP A 156 -8.28 12.06 10.13
N ALA A 157 -7.02 11.81 9.75
CA ALA A 157 -6.01 11.07 10.53
C ALA A 157 -6.29 9.56 10.75
N VAL A 158 -7.33 9.00 10.14
CA VAL A 158 -7.55 7.56 10.06
C VAL A 158 -6.88 7.04 8.79
N LEU A 159 -5.91 6.15 8.97
CA LEU A 159 -5.29 5.37 7.92
C LEU A 159 -6.11 4.10 7.71
N THR A 160 -6.48 3.83 6.46
CA THR A 160 -7.19 2.63 6.04
C THR A 160 -6.35 1.94 4.98
N TYR A 161 -6.02 0.66 5.21
CA TYR A 161 -5.41 -0.15 4.17
C TYR A 161 -6.47 -0.61 3.18
N GLU A 162 -6.11 -0.61 1.90
CA GLU A 162 -7.03 -0.81 0.79
C GLU A 162 -6.51 -1.93 -0.12
N GLY A 163 -7.38 -2.45 -0.99
CA GLY A 163 -7.04 -3.42 -2.02
C GLY A 163 -6.22 -4.62 -1.48
N PRO A 164 -4.99 -4.87 -1.97
CA PRO A 164 -4.17 -6.01 -1.55
C PRO A 164 -3.71 -5.95 -0.09
N PHE A 165 -3.83 -4.80 0.59
CA PHE A 165 -3.47 -4.63 1.99
C PHE A 165 -4.69 -4.55 2.92
N ALA A 166 -5.92 -4.65 2.39
CA ALA A 166 -7.16 -4.42 3.16
C ALA A 166 -7.31 -5.30 4.42
N ASP A 167 -6.72 -6.50 4.44
CA ASP A 167 -6.73 -7.39 5.61
C ASP A 167 -6.00 -6.80 6.84
N LEU A 168 -5.15 -5.79 6.65
CA LEU A 168 -4.46 -5.07 7.74
C LEU A 168 -5.39 -4.10 8.48
N GLY A 169 -6.52 -3.72 7.89
CA GLY A 169 -7.56 -2.91 8.52
C GLY A 169 -7.24 -1.41 8.61
N GLU A 170 -7.57 -0.81 9.75
CA GLU A 170 -7.52 0.65 9.95
C GLU A 170 -6.73 1.01 11.21
N PHE A 171 -6.05 2.15 11.19
CA PHE A 171 -5.24 2.67 12.28
C PHE A 171 -5.37 4.20 12.41
N VAL A 172 -5.33 4.72 13.63
CA VAL A 172 -5.38 6.18 13.88
C VAL A 172 -3.97 6.72 14.04
N LEU A 173 -3.57 7.64 13.15
CA LEU A 173 -2.27 8.27 13.18
C LEU A 173 -2.20 9.29 14.32
N GLY A 174 -1.22 9.14 15.23
CA GLY A 174 -0.93 10.12 16.30
C GLY A 174 -1.66 9.91 17.65
N SER A 175 -1.87 8.65 18.07
CA SER A 175 -2.43 8.31 19.39
C SER A 175 -1.54 8.73 20.57
#